data_AF-A0A1Z4NEQ3-F1
#
_entry.id   AF-A0A1Z4NEQ3-F1
#
_cell.length_a   1.000
_cell.length_b   1.000
_cell.length_c   1.000
_cell.angle_alpha   90.00
_cell.angle_beta   90.00
_cell.angle_gamma   90.00
#
_symmetry.space_group_name_H-M   'P 1'
#
loop_
_entity.id
_entity.type
_entity.pdbx_description
1 polymer ?
#
loop_
_entity_poly.entity_id
_entity_poly.type
_entity_poly.pdbx_seq_one_letter_code
_entity_poly.pdbx_strand_id
1 'polypeptide(L)' 'MLGIILKEARVYREIKEEGRKAEACQLITRLLTRRVGELPQPVRSQVESLSLEELENLGEALLDFTSMADLDAWLAALNP' A
#
# COMPACT_ATOMS: atom_id res chain seq x y z
N MET A 1 -11.16 -35.73 0.56
CA MET A 1 -9.73 -35.39 0.79
C MET A 1 -9.29 -34.15 0.00
N LEU A 2 -9.57 -34.06 -1.30
CA LEU A 2 -9.23 -32.91 -2.16
C LEU A 2 -9.73 -31.53 -1.67
N GLY A 3 -10.93 -31.44 -1.09
CA GLY A 3 -11.48 -30.15 -0.63
C GLY A 3 -10.76 -29.52 0.57
N ILE A 4 -10.12 -30.32 1.43
CA ILE A 4 -9.37 -29.84 2.60
C ILE A 4 -8.04 -29.23 2.14
N ILE A 5 -7.34 -29.92 1.23
CA ILE A 5 -6.06 -29.48 0.64
C ILE A 5 -6.23 -28.14 -0.10
N LEU A 6 -7.31 -27.98 -0.88
CA LEU A 6 -7.59 -26.72 -1.59
C LEU A 6 -7.88 -25.55 -0.64
N LYS A 7 -8.52 -25.83 0.51
CA LYS A 7 -8.82 -24.81 1.54
C LYS A 7 -7.54 -24.36 2.25
N GLU A 8 -6.66 -25.29 2.62
CA GLU A 8 -5.34 -24.99 3.21
C GLU A 8 -4.47 -24.18 2.25
N ALA A 9 -4.43 -24.55 0.97
CA ALA A 9 -3.69 -23.81 -0.06
C ALA A 9 -4.23 -22.38 -0.28
N ARG A 10 -5.55 -22.18 -0.13
CA ARG A 10 -6.16 -20.84 -0.20
C ARG A 10 -5.76 -19.98 1.00
N VAL A 11 -5.88 -20.52 2.21
CA VAL A 11 -5.51 -19.81 3.44
C VAL A 11 -4.03 -19.42 3.43
N TYR A 12 -3.14 -20.32 2.98
CA TYR A 12 -1.72 -20.00 2.86
C TYR A 12 -1.45 -18.83 1.90
N ARG A 13 -2.16 -18.79 0.75
CA ARG A 13 -2.04 -17.67 -0.20
C ARG A 13 -2.55 -16.36 0.39
N GLU A 14 -3.68 -16.38 1.08
CA GLU A 14 -4.25 -15.20 1.74
C GLU A 14 -3.28 -14.65 2.79
N ILE A 15 -2.73 -15.49 3.66
CA ILE A 15 -1.73 -15.07 4.67
C ILE A 15 -0.49 -14.46 4.01
N LYS A 16 0.00 -15.07 2.92
CA LYS A 16 1.17 -14.56 2.20
C LYS A 16 0.91 -13.19 1.58
N GLU A 17 -0.26 -13.00 0.97
CA GLU A 17 -0.66 -11.72 0.36
C GLU A 17 -0.85 -10.63 1.42
N GLU A 18 -1.52 -10.93 2.54
CA GLU A 18 -1.66 -9.99 3.66
C GLU A 18 -0.29 -9.59 4.24
N GLY A 19 0.64 -10.54 4.36
CA GLY A 19 2.01 -10.28 4.79
C GLY A 19 2.75 -9.33 3.84
N ARG A 20 2.63 -9.56 2.53
CA ARG A 20 3.21 -8.67 1.51
C ARG A 20 2.60 -7.27 1.57
N LYS A 21 1.29 -7.17 1.70
CA LYS A 21 0.57 -5.89 1.83
C LYS A 21 1.03 -5.10 3.05
N ALA A 22 1.11 -5.77 4.21
CA ALA A 22 1.54 -5.14 5.45
C ALA A 22 2.99 -4.61 5.35
N GLU A 23 3.90 -5.40 4.77
CA GLU A 23 5.28 -4.98 4.55
C GLU A 23 5.38 -3.78 3.59
N ALA A 24 4.69 -3.86 2.45
CA ALA A 24 4.63 -2.78 1.46
C ALA A 24 4.09 -1.49 2.10
N CYS A 25 2.97 -1.57 2.83
CA CYS A 25 2.36 -0.42 3.49
C CYS A 25 3.32 0.24 4.50
N GLN A 26 4.01 -0.56 5.33
CA GLN A 26 4.99 -0.04 6.28
C GLN A 26 6.20 0.60 5.60
N LEU A 27 6.68 0.02 4.50
CA LEU A 27 7.78 0.60 3.72
C LEU A 27 7.36 1.92 3.09
N ILE A 28 6.25 1.93 2.36
CA ILE A 28 5.72 3.12 1.68
C ILE A 28 5.47 4.25 2.66
N THR A 29 4.82 3.98 3.79
CA THR A 29 4.56 5.01 4.83
C THR A 29 5.87 5.67 5.31
N ARG A 30 6.93 4.90 5.52
CA ARG A 30 8.24 5.43 5.94
C ARG A 30 8.91 6.23 4.82
N LEU A 31 8.80 5.78 3.57
CA LEU A 31 9.37 6.47 2.41
C LEU A 31 8.66 7.79 2.15
N LEU A 32 7.33 7.81 2.16
CA LEU A 32 6.53 9.03 2.06
C LEU A 32 6.89 10.02 3.18
N THR A 33 6.98 9.54 4.43
CA THR A 33 7.37 10.40 5.56
C THR A 33 8.73 11.07 5.34
N ARG A 34 9.69 10.34 4.72
CA ARG A 34 11.02 10.88 4.39
C ARG A 34 11.00 11.82 3.18
N ARG A 35 10.13 11.58 2.21
CA ARG A 35 10.10 12.30 0.94
C ARG A 35 9.29 13.59 1.00
N VAL A 36 8.11 13.55 1.63
CA VAL A 36 7.16 14.67 1.65
C VAL A 36 6.91 15.25 3.05
N GLY A 37 7.54 14.68 4.08
CA GLY A 37 7.40 15.12 5.47
C GLY A 37 6.34 14.34 6.24
N GLU A 38 5.99 14.82 7.44
CA GLU A 38 5.04 14.14 8.32
C GLU A 38 3.66 13.99 7.65
N LEU A 39 3.15 12.76 7.63
CA LEU A 39 1.86 12.44 7.02
C LEU A 39 0.72 12.71 8.02
N PRO A 40 -0.27 13.56 7.68
CA PRO A 40 -1.48 13.70 8.47
C PRO A 40 -2.22 12.37 8.63
N GLN A 41 -2.93 12.19 9.75
CA GLN A 41 -3.67 10.96 10.04
C GLN A 41 -4.64 10.52 8.92
N PRO A 42 -5.41 11.43 8.27
CA PRO A 42 -6.28 11.04 7.16
C PRO A 42 -5.52 10.44 5.97
N VAL A 43 -4.39 11.05 5.59
CA VAL A 43 -3.53 10.58 4.49
C VAL A 43 -2.94 9.22 4.84
N ARG A 44 -2.45 9.05 6.07
CA ARG A 44 -1.94 7.75 6.55
C ARG A 44 -3.00 6.65 6.46
N SER A 45 -4.22 6.92 6.92
CA SER A 45 -5.32 5.94 6.84
C SER A 45 -5.71 5.62 5.41
N GLN A 46 -5.61 6.58 4.48
CA GLN A 46 -5.84 6.31 3.06
C GLN A 46 -4.75 5.41 2.48
N VAL A 47 -3.47 5.67 2.77
CA VAL A 47 -2.35 4.81 2.36
C VAL A 47 -2.48 3.38 2.91
N GLU A 48 -2.91 3.23 4.17
CA GLU A 48 -3.16 1.91 4.80
C GLU A 48 -4.33 1.15 4.15
N SER A 49 -5.25 1.87 3.50
CA SER A 49 -6.39 1.26 2.81
C SER A 49 -6.07 0.75 1.40
N LEU A 50 -4.97 1.24 0.79
CA LEU A 50 -4.55 0.86 -0.56
C LEU A 50 -4.30 -0.65 -0.68
N SER A 51 -4.63 -1.21 -1.84
CA SER A 51 -4.26 -2.57 -2.23
C SER A 51 -2.75 -2.74 -2.38
N LEU A 52 -2.28 -3.99 -2.43
CA LEU A 52 -0.86 -4.27 -2.65
C LEU A 52 -0.35 -3.68 -3.97
N GLU A 53 -1.15 -3.78 -5.04
CA GLU A 53 -0.81 -3.23 -6.36
C GLU A 53 -0.71 -1.70 -6.34
N GLU A 54 -1.65 -1.01 -5.68
CA GLU A 54 -1.60 0.44 -5.52
C GLU A 54 -0.39 0.88 -4.69
N LEU A 55 -0.02 0.11 -3.66
CA LEU A 55 1.19 0.37 -2.86
C LEU A 55 2.48 0.18 -3.68
N GLU A 56 2.54 -0.85 -4.53
CA GLU A 56 3.66 -1.08 -5.44
C GLU A 56 3.77 0.09 -6.45
N ASN A 57 2.66 0.52 -7.04
CA ASN A 57 2.60 1.67 -7.95
C ASN A 57 2.97 3.00 -7.27
N LEU A 58 2.51 3.23 -6.04
CA LEU A 58 2.91 4.37 -5.23
C LEU A 58 4.42 4.35 -4.95
N GLY A 59 5.00 3.15 -4.81
CA GLY A 59 6.43 2.87 -4.73
C GLY A 59 7.25 3.51 -5.83
N GLU A 60 6.76 3.45 -7.07
CA GLU A 60 7.42 4.05 -8.22
C GLU A 60 7.15 5.55 -8.30
N ALA A 61 5.88 5.96 -8.14
CA ALA A 61 5.48 7.37 -8.23
C ALA A 61 6.15 8.27 -7.19
N LEU A 62 6.44 7.74 -5.98
CA LEU A 62 7.08 8.52 -4.91
C LEU A 62 8.47 9.04 -5.29
N LEU A 63 9.14 8.42 -6.27
CA LEU A 63 10.46 8.86 -6.75
C LEU A 63 10.39 10.23 -7.42
N ASP A 64 9.24 10.57 -8.02
CA ASP A 64 8.98 11.84 -8.70
C ASP A 64 8.37 12.89 -7.77
N PHE A 65 7.89 12.52 -6.58
CA PHE A 65 7.28 13.47 -5.66
C PHE A 65 8.28 14.50 -5.18
N THR A 66 7.84 15.75 -5.08
CA THR A 66 8.62 16.88 -4.55
C THR A 66 7.97 17.48 -3.31
N SER A 67 6.68 17.22 -3.09
CA SER A 67 5.89 17.81 -2.01
C SER A 67 4.69 16.94 -1.62
N MET A 68 4.03 17.29 -0.51
CA MET A 68 2.76 16.67 -0.11
C MET A 68 1.67 16.80 -1.18
N ALA A 69 1.69 17.89 -1.98
CA ALA A 69 0.69 18.11 -3.03
C ALA A 69 0.76 17.04 -4.14
N ASP A 70 1.94 16.49 -4.41
CA ASP A 70 2.10 15.41 -5.40
C ASP A 70 1.46 14.11 -4.89
N LEU A 71 1.60 13.82 -3.59
CA LEU A 71 0.93 12.69 -2.94
C LEU A 71 -0.60 12.88 -2.94
N ASP A 72 -1.08 14.07 -2.59
CA ASP A 72 -2.52 14.38 -2.58
C ASP A 72 -3.13 14.21 -3.99
N ALA A 73 -2.45 14.71 -5.01
CA ALA A 73 -2.87 14.58 -6.40
C ALA A 73 -2.90 13.10 -6.85
N TRP A 74 -1.88 12.31 -6.47
CA TRP A 74 -1.84 10.89 -6.78
C TRP A 74 -2.98 10.13 -6.10
N LEU A 75 -3.22 10.38 -4.81
CA LEU A 75 -4.32 9.74 -4.06
C LEU A 75 -5.69 10.13 -4.59
N ALA A 76 -5.88 11.38 -5.03
CA ALA A 76 -7.12 11.82 -5.66
C ALA A 76 -7.38 11.14 -7.01
N ALA A 77 -6.32 10.82 -7.77
CA ALA A 77 -6.44 10.16 -9.07
C ALA A 77 -6.90 8.69 -8.98
N LEU A 78 -6.77 8.04 -7.82
CA LEU A 78 -7.25 6.67 -7.61
C LEU A 78 -8.78 6.57 -7.63
N ASN A 79 -9.47 7.59 -7.11
CA ASN A 79 -10.92 7.65 -7.01
C ASN A 79 -11.43 8.99 -7.59
N PRO A 80 -11.61 9.09 -8.92
CA PRO A 80 -12.04 10.31 -9.60
C PRO A 80 -13.49 10.73 -9.29
#